data_AF-X1GYT2-F1
#
_entry.id   AF-X1GYT2-F1
#
_cell.length_a   1.000
_cell.length_b   1.000
_cell.length_c   1.000
_cell.angle_alpha   90.00
_cell.angle_beta   90.00
_cell.angle_gamma   90.00
#
_symmetry.space_group_name_H-M   'P 1'
#
loop_
_entity.id
_entity.type
_entity.pdbx_description
1 polymer ?
#
loop_
_entity_poly.entity_id
_entity_poly.type
_entity_poly.pdbx_seq_one_letter_code
_entity_poly.pdbx_strand_id
1 'polypeptide(L)' 'GRRHINGLEGFWSFAKERLLKYHGVSQNHFDLYLKEMEFRYNYRNENLYHLLGKIHFGPTFN' A
#
# COMPACT_ATOMS: atom_id res chain seq x y z
N GLY A 1 -11.44 9.39 -17.67
CA GLY A 1 -12.02 8.19 -18.31
C GLY A 1 -11.15 6.97 -18.09
N ARG A 2 -10.22 6.65 -19.01
CA ARG A 2 -9.47 5.37 -19.01
C ARG A 2 -8.34 5.22 -17.98
N ARG A 3 -7.58 6.28 -17.69
CA ARG A 3 -6.41 6.19 -16.76
C ARG A 3 -6.78 5.88 -15.31
N HIS A 4 -7.91 6.40 -14.82
CA HIS A 4 -8.37 6.16 -13.45
C HIS A 4 -8.88 4.73 -13.25
N ILE A 5 -9.61 4.18 -14.24
CA ILE A 5 -10.09 2.80 -14.22
C ILE A 5 -8.90 1.82 -14.21
N ASN A 6 -7.91 2.04 -15.08
CA ASN A 6 -6.69 1.23 -15.12
C ASN A 6 -5.89 1.31 -13.80
N GLY A 7 -5.94 2.45 -13.11
CA GLY A 7 -5.32 2.62 -11.80
C GLY A 7 -5.99 1.77 -10.71
N LEU A 8 -7.33 1.71 -10.71
CA LEU A 8 -8.12 0.93 -9.76
C LEU A 8 -7.97 -0.58 -10.01
N GLU A 9 -8.03 -1.01 -11.27
CA GLU A 9 -7.81 -2.41 -11.66
C GLU A 9 -6.39 -2.89 -11.29
N GLY A 10 -5.39 -2.03 -11.55
CA GLY A 10 -4.00 -2.28 -11.15
C GLY A 10 -3.83 -2.38 -9.64
N PHE A 11 -4.50 -1.51 -8.87
CA PHE A 11 -4.49 -1.55 -7.42
C PHE A 11 -5.05 -2.88 -6.87
N TRP A 12 -6.22 -3.30 -7.33
CA TRP A 12 -6.84 -4.54 -6.85
C TRP A 12 -6.05 -5.78 -7.24
N SER A 13 -5.44 -5.78 -8.43
CA SER A 13 -4.55 -6.87 -8.87
C SER A 13 -3.31 -6.97 -7.96
N PHE A 14 -2.68 -5.83 -7.65
CA PHE A 14 -1.54 -5.73 -6.73
C PHE A 14 -1.89 -6.17 -5.30
N ALA A 15 -3.00 -5.68 -4.76
CA ALA A 15 -3.44 -6.00 -3.41
C ALA A 15 -3.75 -7.51 -3.28
N LYS A 16 -4.51 -8.06 -4.24
CA LYS A 16 -4.91 -9.47 -4.23
C LYS A 16 -3.69 -10.41 -4.24
N GLU A 17 -2.72 -10.17 -5.11
CA GLU A 17 -1.52 -11.01 -5.20
C GLU A 17 -0.75 -11.07 -3.86
N ARG A 18 -0.64 -9.92 -3.17
CA ARG A 18 0.08 -9.86 -1.89
C ARG A 18 -0.68 -10.49 -0.74
N LEU A 19 -1.96 -10.19 -0.60
CA LEU A 19 -2.78 -10.72 0.50
C LEU A 19 -2.93 -12.24 0.40
N LEU A 20 -2.99 -12.81 -0.82
CA LEU A 20 -3.06 -14.26 -1.01
C LEU A 20 -1.79 -15.01 -0.57
N LYS A 21 -0.62 -14.37 -0.56
CA LYS A 21 0.63 -14.99 -0.07
C LYS A 21 0.59 -15.31 1.43
N TYR A 22 -0.32 -14.69 2.18
CA TYR A 22 -0.49 -14.92 3.61
C TYR A 22 -1.59 -15.94 3.93
N HIS A 23 -2.06 -16.70 2.93
CA HIS A 23 -3.14 -17.71 3.08
C HIS A 23 -4.46 -17.13 3.61
N GLY A 24 -4.70 -15.85 3.33
CA GLY A 24 -5.86 -15.12 3.82
C GLY A 24 -5.45 -13.95 4.70
N VAL A 25 -6.46 -13.24 5.19
CA VAL A 25 -6.31 -12.04 6.01
C VAL A 25 -7.34 -12.07 7.12
N SER A 26 -6.98 -11.54 8.29
CA SER A 26 -7.94 -11.33 9.36
C SER A 26 -9.02 -10.35 8.89
N GLN A 27 -10.29 -10.77 8.95
CA GLN A 27 -11.43 -9.90 8.61
C GLN A 27 -11.46 -8.64 9.48
N ASN A 28 -11.09 -8.76 10.75
CA ASN A 28 -11.08 -7.64 11.72
C ASN A 28 -10.00 -6.59 11.43
N HIS A 29 -9.00 -6.92 10.60
CA HIS A 29 -7.89 -6.03 10.26
C HIS A 29 -7.84 -5.73 8.75
N PHE A 30 -8.89 -6.11 8.01
CA PHE A 30 -8.90 -6.01 6.55
C PHE A 30 -8.73 -4.57 6.06
N ASP A 31 -9.33 -3.61 6.77
CA ASP A 31 -9.19 -2.18 6.54
C ASP A 31 -7.73 -1.72 6.68
N LEU A 32 -7.02 -2.17 7.71
CA LEU A 32 -5.59 -1.86 7.91
C LEU A 32 -4.73 -2.43 6.78
N TYR A 33 -4.96 -3.69 6.40
CA TYR A 33 -4.23 -4.30 5.27
C TYR A 33 -4.51 -3.57 3.96
N LEU A 34 -5.75 -3.14 3.72
CA LEU A 34 -6.10 -2.40 2.53
C LEU A 34 -5.40 -1.02 2.51
N LYS A 35 -5.31 -0.34 3.66
CA LYS A 35 -4.54 0.91 3.80
C LYS A 35 -3.05 0.71 3.58
N GLU A 36 -2.48 -0.38 4.08
CA GLU A 36 -1.08 -0.74 3.76
C GLU A 36 -0.89 -0.98 2.26
N MET A 37 -1.81 -1.68 1.59
CA MET A 37 -1.74 -1.93 0.15
C MET A 37 -1.88 -0.63 -0.65
N GLU A 38 -2.75 0.29 -0.24
CA GLU A 38 -2.90 1.63 -0.84
C GLU A 38 -1.58 2.38 -0.79
N PHE A 39 -0.96 2.45 0.40
CA PHE A 39 0.33 3.09 0.59
C PHE A 39 1.41 2.45 -0.30
N ARG A 40 1.56 1.13 -0.22
CA ARG A 40 2.57 0.41 -1.03
C ARG A 40 2.35 0.57 -2.53
N TYR A 41 1.11 0.59 -2.99
CA TYR A 41 0.81 0.75 -4.41
C TYR A 41 1.16 2.16 -4.88
N ASN A 42 0.77 3.19 -4.13
CA ASN A 42 1.04 4.59 -4.49
C ASN A 42 2.54 4.89 -4.50
N TYR A 43 3.30 4.30 -3.57
CA TYR A 43 4.76 4.48 -3.43
C TYR A 43 5.60 3.32 -3.99
N ARG A 44 5.04 2.50 -4.89
CA ARG A 44 5.68 1.26 -5.38
C ARG A 44 7.04 1.44 -6.09
N ASN A 45 7.33 2.67 -6.54
CA ASN A 45 8.58 3.01 -7.21
C ASN A 45 9.58 3.73 -6.29
N GLU A 46 9.26 3.85 -5.00
CA GLU A 46 10.09 4.52 -4.00
C GLU A 46 10.76 3.52 -3.04
N ASN A 47 11.82 3.97 -2.38
CA ASN A 47 12.40 3.21 -1.28
C ASN A 47 11.51 3.34 -0.03
N LEU A 48 10.71 2.31 0.24
CA LEU A 48 9.77 2.29 1.37
C LEU A 48 10.46 2.48 2.73
N TYR A 49 11.68 1.97 2.93
CA TYR A 49 12.39 2.16 4.19
C TYR A 49 12.74 3.62 4.42
N HIS A 50 13.25 4.29 3.39
CA HIS A 50 13.54 5.71 3.47
C HIS A 50 12.27 6.55 3.68
N LEU A 51 11.19 6.22 2.97
CA LEU A 51 9.90 6.91 3.10
C LEU A 51 9.31 6.77 4.50
N LEU A 52 9.29 5.55 5.05
CA LEU A 52 8.80 5.31 6.41
C LEU A 52 9.67 6.01 7.45
N GLY A 53 11.00 5.99 7.28
CA GLY A 53 11.92 6.75 8.14
C GLY A 53 11.61 8.24 8.11
N LYS A 54 11.38 8.82 6.93
CA LYS A 54 10.97 10.22 6.78
C LYS A 54 9.62 10.51 7.42
N ILE A 55 8.63 9.62 7.32
CA ILE A 55 7.31 9.83 7.94
C ILE A 55 7.41 9.77 9.47
N HIS A 56 8.16 8.80 10.02
CA HIS A 56 8.29 8.63 11.47
C HIS A 56 9.19 9.67 12.12
N PHE A 57 10.28 10.08 11.47
CA PHE A 57 11.31 10.93 12.06
C PHE A 57 11.44 12.31 11.38
N GLY A 58 10.73 12.56 10.27
CA GLY A 58 10.76 13.86 9.57
C GLY A 58 10.30 15.05 10.40
N PRO A 59 9.28 14.94 11.29
CA PRO A 59 8.87 16.05 12.15
C PRO A 59 9.88 16.41 13.24
N THR A 60 10.82 15.51 13.58
CA THR A 60 11.79 15.74 14.67
C THR A 60 13.06 16.46 14.23
N PHE A 61 13.23 16.74 12.94
CA PHE A 61 14.43 17.37 12.38
C PHE A 61 14.17 18.63 11.52
N ASN A 62 13.06 19.35 11.78
CA ASN A 62 12.82 20.69 11.23
C ASN A 62 12.91 21.77 12.31
#